data_AF-A0A941J214-F1
#
_entry.id   AF-A0A941J214-F1
#
_cell.length_a   1.000
_cell.length_b   1.000
_cell.length_c   1.000
_cell.angle_alpha   90.00
_cell.angle_beta   90.00
_cell.angle_gamma   90.00
#
_symmetry.space_group_name_H-M   'P 1'
#
loop_
_entity.id
_entity.type
_entity.pdbx_description
1 polymer ?
#
loop_
_entity_poly.entity_id
_entity_poly.type
_entity_poly.pdbx_seq_one_letter_code
_entity_poly.pdbx_strand_id
1 'polypeptide(L)'
;MPRNPANQFIDYRESSPEDPSSRHDTGIPGLVAGMQVISDKYGSVPMADLLQPAIDLAEEGFEVNESLSSRLEAAQPRISSMRLHFFILMVMPLNQAKPLSRKKTC
;
A
#
# COMPACT_ATOMS: atom_id res chain seq x y z
N MET A 1 -14.39 -13.45 -26.61
CA MET A 1 -15.60 -13.78 -25.81
C MET A 1 -16.65 -12.71 -26.04
N PRO A 2 -17.94 -13.05 -26.22
CA PRO A 2 -18.98 -12.04 -26.40
C PRO A 2 -19.24 -11.31 -25.07
N ARG A 3 -19.27 -9.98 -25.10
CA ARG A 3 -19.52 -9.13 -23.93
C ARG A 3 -21.01 -9.16 -23.58
N ASN A 4 -21.35 -9.70 -22.41
CA ASN A 4 -22.65 -9.50 -21.80
C ASN A 4 -22.74 -8.06 -21.27
N PRO A 5 -23.73 -7.23 -21.66
CA PRO A 5 -23.85 -5.85 -21.19
C PRO A 5 -24.06 -5.72 -19.68
N ALA A 6 -24.51 -6.80 -19.01
CA ALA A 6 -24.68 -6.81 -17.55
C ALA A 6 -23.38 -7.05 -16.76
N ASN A 7 -22.28 -7.45 -17.42
CA ASN A 7 -21.02 -7.78 -16.74
C ASN A 7 -19.86 -6.99 -17.36
N GLN A 8 -19.56 -5.83 -16.79
CA GLN A 8 -18.44 -4.99 -17.22
C GLN A 8 -17.22 -5.25 -16.33
N PHE A 9 -16.15 -5.76 -16.93
CA PHE A 9 -14.85 -5.95 -16.27
C PHE A 9 -14.00 -4.70 -16.48
N ILE A 10 -13.45 -4.14 -15.39
CA ILE A 10 -12.52 -3.01 -15.43
C ILE A 10 -11.12 -3.57 -15.23
N ASP A 11 -10.30 -3.49 -16.28
CA ASP A 11 -8.88 -3.86 -16.23
C ASP A 11 -8.05 -2.66 -15.78
N TYR A 12 -7.34 -2.80 -14.66
CA TYR A 12 -6.48 -1.78 -14.04
C TYR A 12 -5.02 -2.23 -13.95
N ARG A 13 -4.66 -3.22 -14.77
CA ARG A 13 -3.31 -3.78 -14.82
C ARG A 13 -2.28 -2.75 -15.27
N GLU A 14 -1.06 -2.92 -14.79
CA GLU A 14 0.11 -2.19 -15.25
C GLU A 14 0.30 -2.30 -16.77
N SER A 15 0.72 -1.19 -17.39
CA SER A 15 1.02 -1.13 -18.81
C SER A 15 2.52 -0.94 -19.03
N SER A 16 3.07 -1.48 -20.14
CA SER A 16 4.47 -1.23 -20.49
C SER A 16 4.67 0.23 -20.89
N PRO A 17 5.78 0.86 -20.49
CA PRO A 17 6.21 2.11 -21.10
C PRO A 17 6.36 1.93 -22.62
N GLU A 18 6.03 2.99 -23.38
CA GLU A 18 6.08 3.01 -24.84
C GLU A 18 7.52 3.05 -25.40
N ASP A 19 8.51 3.39 -24.56
CA ASP A 19 9.93 3.41 -24.94
C ASP A 19 10.59 2.05 -24.65
N PRO A 20 10.84 1.22 -25.69
CA PRO A 20 11.43 -0.11 -25.54
C PRO A 20 12.93 -0.06 -25.19
N SER A 21 13.59 1.09 -25.32
CA SER A 21 15.01 1.26 -24.97
C SER A 21 15.20 1.52 -23.47
N SER A 22 14.14 1.98 -22.81
CA SER A 22 14.09 2.14 -21.37
C SER A 22 13.91 0.77 -20.69
N ARG A 23 15.02 0.12 -20.28
CA ARG A 23 14.98 -1.11 -19.45
C ARG A 23 14.53 -0.75 -18.04
N HIS A 24 13.23 -0.52 -17.88
CA HIS A 24 12.60 -0.38 -16.57
C HIS A 24 11.85 -1.67 -16.24
N ASP A 25 12.24 -2.33 -15.14
CA ASP A 25 11.51 -3.49 -14.58
C ASP A 25 10.20 -3.04 -13.88
N THR A 26 9.61 -1.93 -14.31
CA THR A 26 8.46 -1.28 -13.67
C THR A 26 7.49 -0.78 -14.73
N GLY A 27 6.27 -1.33 -14.73
CA GLY A 27 5.18 -0.85 -15.58
C GLY A 27 4.53 0.43 -15.04
N ILE A 28 3.77 1.11 -15.90
CA ILE A 28 2.94 2.26 -15.53
C ILE A 28 1.78 1.75 -14.66
N PRO A 29 1.64 2.20 -13.40
CA PRO A 29 0.64 1.67 -12.49
C PRO A 29 -0.78 2.12 -12.86
N GLY A 30 -1.69 1.16 -13.07
CA GLY A 30 -3.09 1.42 -13.43
C GLY A 30 -4.08 1.46 -12.26
N LEU A 31 -3.66 1.04 -11.05
CA LEU A 31 -4.55 0.84 -9.91
C LEU A 31 -5.36 2.10 -9.55
N VAL A 32 -4.69 3.24 -9.36
CA VAL A 32 -5.35 4.49 -8.95
C VAL A 32 -6.34 4.97 -10.01
N ALA A 33 -5.94 4.91 -11.28
CA ALA A 33 -6.81 5.25 -12.41
C ALA A 33 -8.03 4.32 -12.49
N GLY A 34 -7.82 3.01 -12.28
CA GLY A 34 -8.89 2.02 -12.22
C GLY A 34 -9.89 2.28 -11.10
N MET A 35 -9.40 2.58 -9.90
CA MET A 35 -10.25 2.90 -8.75
C MET A 35 -11.07 4.17 -8.99
N GLN A 36 -10.48 5.20 -9.60
CA GLN A 36 -11.22 6.41 -9.98
C GLN A 36 -12.36 6.07 -10.96
N VAL A 37 -12.08 5.30 -12.02
CA VAL A 37 -13.11 4.88 -12.99
C VAL A 37 -14.23 4.06 -12.34
N ILE A 38 -13.90 3.22 -11.35
CA ILE A 38 -14.90 2.46 -10.58
C ILE A 38 -15.76 3.41 -9.73
N SER A 39 -15.14 4.34 -9.02
CA SER A 39 -15.84 5.33 -8.18
C SER A 39 -16.74 6.24 -9.01
N ASP A 40 -16.28 6.72 -10.17
CA ASP A 40 -17.09 7.57 -11.05
C ASP A 40 -18.31 6.84 -11.63
N LYS A 41 -18.20 5.54 -11.88
CA LYS A 41 -19.27 4.74 -12.50
C LYS A 41 -20.23 4.10 -11.50
N TYR A 42 -19.72 3.68 -10.36
CA TYR A 42 -20.43 2.83 -9.41
C TYR A 42 -20.39 3.35 -7.97
N GLY A 43 -19.60 4.39 -7.69
CA GLY A 43 -19.45 4.95 -6.37
C GLY A 43 -20.68 5.72 -5.92
N SER A 44 -21.03 5.56 -4.65
CA SER A 44 -22.07 6.33 -3.96
C SER A 44 -21.51 7.28 -2.90
N VAL A 45 -20.22 7.15 -2.59
CA VAL A 45 -19.50 7.90 -1.56
C VAL A 45 -18.33 8.64 -2.23
N PRO A 46 -18.02 9.90 -1.84
CA PRO A 46 -16.86 10.61 -2.34
C PRO A 46 -15.56 9.83 -2.12
N MET A 47 -14.69 9.80 -3.13
CA MET A 47 -13.40 9.10 -3.05
C MET A 47 -12.53 9.58 -1.87
N ALA A 48 -12.61 10.87 -1.53
CA ALA A 48 -11.89 11.43 -0.39
C ALA A 48 -12.26 10.73 0.93
N ASP A 49 -13.55 10.50 1.16
CA ASP A 49 -14.04 9.85 2.38
C ASP A 49 -13.66 8.36 2.42
N LEU A 50 -13.56 7.72 1.26
CA LEU A 50 -13.10 6.32 1.15
C LEU A 50 -11.59 6.19 1.44
N LEU A 51 -10.79 7.21 1.09
CA LEU A 51 -9.35 7.22 1.30
C LEU A 51 -8.96 7.62 2.73
N GLN A 52 -9.80 8.43 3.41
CA GLN A 52 -9.48 8.96 4.73
C GLN A 52 -9.02 7.90 5.74
N PRO A 53 -9.70 6.75 5.91
CA PRO A 53 -9.25 5.72 6.85
C PRO A 53 -7.86 5.15 6.53
N ALA A 54 -7.50 5.06 5.25
CA ALA A 54 -6.18 4.59 4.84
C ALA A 54 -5.09 5.64 5.07
N ILE A 55 -5.43 6.93 4.95
CA ILE A 55 -4.55 8.05 5.29
C ILE A 55 -4.29 8.06 6.79
N ASP A 56 -5.35 7.98 7.61
CA ASP A 56 -5.24 7.97 9.07
C ASP A 56 -4.33 6.82 9.54
N LEU A 57 -4.53 5.60 9.02
CA LEU A 57 -3.68 4.45 9.33
C LEU A 57 -2.22 4.63 8.89
N ALA A 58 -1.96 5.35 7.81
CA ALA A 58 -0.60 5.61 7.33
C ALA A 58 0.11 6.71 8.13
N GLU A 59 -0.63 7.71 8.63
CA GLU A 59 -0.10 8.81 9.44
C GLU A 59 0.06 8.44 10.91
N GLU A 60 -0.94 7.78 11.50
CA GLU A 60 -0.95 7.36 12.91
C GLU A 60 -0.16 6.08 13.14
N GLY A 61 -0.05 5.24 12.11
CA GLY A 61 0.57 3.92 12.16
C GLY A 61 -0.37 2.84 12.72
N PHE A 62 0.02 1.58 12.54
CA PHE A 62 -0.75 0.42 13.01
C PHE A 62 0.18 -0.70 13.49
N GLU A 63 -0.34 -1.61 14.30
CA GLU A 63 0.40 -2.78 14.78
C GLU A 63 0.65 -3.77 13.64
N VAL A 64 1.92 -4.10 13.41
CA VAL A 64 2.33 -5.00 12.33
C VAL A 64 2.07 -6.44 12.70
N ASN A 65 1.35 -7.17 11.83
CA ASN A 65 1.11 -8.59 12.03
C ASN A 65 2.34 -9.46 11.70
N GLU A 66 2.34 -10.70 12.20
CA GLU A 66 3.44 -11.65 11.99
C GLU A 66 3.73 -11.93 10.50
N SER A 67 2.71 -11.86 9.65
CA SER A 67 2.87 -12.09 8.21
C SER A 67 3.66 -10.95 7.55
N LEU A 68 3.34 -9.70 7.88
CA LEU A 68 4.01 -8.53 7.34
C LEU A 68 5.44 -8.41 7.88
N SER A 69 5.67 -8.68 9.17
CA SER A 69 7.03 -8.70 9.74
C SER A 69 7.91 -9.74 9.04
N SER A 70 7.42 -10.97 8.90
CA SER A 70 8.13 -12.07 8.23
C SER A 70 8.48 -11.71 6.77
N ARG A 71 7.57 -11.03 6.06
CA ARG A 71 7.80 -10.60 4.68
C ARG A 71 8.85 -9.49 4.58
N LEU A 72 8.87 -8.57 5.54
CA LEU A 72 9.85 -7.49 5.59
C LEU A 72 11.25 -8.04 5.90
N GLU A 73 11.36 -8.97 6.85
CA GLU A 73 12.62 -9.67 7.14
C GLU A 73 13.16 -10.42 5.92
N ALA A 74 12.31 -11.19 5.24
CA ALA A 74 12.69 -11.90 4.02
C ALA A 74 13.01 -10.98 2.83
N ALA A 75 12.51 -9.74 2.84
CA ALA A 75 12.77 -8.75 1.80
C ALA A 75 14.01 -7.90 2.09
N GLN A 76 14.43 -7.74 3.35
CA GLN A 76 15.57 -6.91 3.76
C GLN A 76 16.81 -6.97 2.85
N PRO A 77 17.34 -8.16 2.46
CA PRO A 77 18.56 -8.22 1.65
C PRO A 77 18.40 -7.57 0.26
N ARG A 78 17.16 -7.39 -0.23
CA ARG A 78 16.84 -6.81 -1.54
C ARG A 78 16.43 -5.34 -1.46
N ILE A 79 15.92 -4.89 -0.31
CA ILE A 79 15.28 -3.58 -0.15
C ILE A 79 16.10 -2.61 0.71
N SER A 80 17.30 -3.01 1.17
CA SER A 80 18.20 -2.18 1.98
C SER A 80 18.80 -1.02 1.16
N SER A 81 18.00 0.01 0.92
CA SER A 81 18.40 1.29 0.35
C SER A 81 17.75 2.43 1.14
N MET A 82 18.44 3.58 1.15
CA MET A 82 18.32 4.71 2.09
C MET A 82 16.91 5.28 2.34
N ARG A 83 15.94 4.96 1.48
CA ARG A 83 14.56 5.49 1.47
C ARG A 83 13.53 4.61 2.20
N LEU A 84 13.96 3.52 2.84
CA LEU A 84 13.09 2.63 3.62
C LEU A 84 13.24 2.78 5.15
N HIS A 85 13.96 3.81 5.62
CA HIS A 85 14.04 4.15 7.04
C HIS A 85 12.67 4.24 7.71
N PHE A 86 11.66 4.72 6.98
CA PHE A 86 10.29 4.87 7.49
C PHE A 86 9.62 3.54 7.86
N PHE A 87 9.87 2.47 7.08
CA PHE A 87 9.28 1.15 7.32
C PHE A 87 10.09 0.32 8.32
N ILE A 88 11.43 0.44 8.31
CA ILE A 88 12.29 -0.44 9.10
C ILE A 88 12.35 0.00 10.58
N LEU A 89 12.31 1.30 10.88
CA LEU A 89 12.28 1.79 12.26
C LEU A 89 10.97 1.47 12.99
N MET A 90 9.85 1.35 12.25
CA MET A 90 8.54 0.98 12.82
C MET A 90 8.43 -0.53 13.09
N VAL A 91 9.24 -1.35 12.42
CA VAL A 91 9.17 -2.83 12.42
C VAL A 91 10.29 -3.47 13.27
N MET A 92 10.95 -2.71 14.15
CA MET A 92 11.72 -3.37 15.21
C MET A 92 10.74 -4.16 16.09
N PRO A 93 10.94 -5.47 16.28
CA PRO A 93 9.97 -6.29 16.98
C PRO A 93 9.85 -5.82 18.43
N LEU A 94 8.68 -5.28 18.79
CA LEU A 94 8.17 -5.21 20.17
C LEU A 94 7.85 -6.63 20.70
N ASN A 95 8.53 -7.67 20.23
CA ASN A 95 8.44 -8.99 20.82
C ASN A 95 9.36 -9.06 22.04
N GLN A 96 9.08 -8.20 23.02
CA GLN A 96 9.06 -8.47 24.45
C GLN A 96 8.28 -7.31 25.07
N ALA A 97 7.07 -7.59 25.51
CA ALA A 97 6.25 -6.67 26.27
C ALA A 97 7.08 -5.94 27.34
N LYS A 98 7.19 -4.61 27.21
CA LYS A 98 7.42 -3.76 28.37
C LYS A 98 6.53 -2.54 28.23
N PRO A 99 5.47 -2.41 29.05
CA PRO A 99 4.65 -1.22 29.01
C PRO A 99 5.53 -0.04 29.42
N LEU A 100 5.77 0.89 28.49
CA LEU A 100 6.35 2.18 28.82
C LEU A 100 5.25 3.00 29.50
N SER A 101 4.95 2.63 30.75
CA SER A 101 4.29 3.53 31.68
C SER A 101 5.19 4.76 31.79
N ARG A 102 4.79 5.85 31.13
CA ARG A 102 5.32 7.17 31.43
C ARG A 102 4.99 7.42 32.90
N LYS A 103 5.93 7.09 33.79
CA LYS A 103 5.90 7.63 35.15
C LYS A 103 5.89 9.14 34.98
N LYS A 104 4.77 9.76 35.35
CA LYS A 104 4.72 11.18 35.62
C LYS A 104 5.81 11.44 36.66
N THR A 105 6.88 12.07 36.22
CA THR A 105 7.84 12.72 37.09
C THR A 105 7.06 13.72 37.95
N CYS A 106 7.45 13.79 39.21
CA CYS A 106 6.95 14.74 40.20
C CYS A 106 6.83 16.17 39.66
#